data_AF-A0A9E8HK61-F1
#
_entry.id   AF-A0A9E8HK61-F1
#
_cell.length_a   1.000
_cell.length_b   1.000
_cell.length_c   1.000
_cell.angle_alpha   90.00
_cell.angle_beta   90.00
_cell.angle_gamma   90.00
#
_symmetry.space_group_name_H-M   'P 1'
#
loop_
_entity.id
_entity.type
_entity.pdbx_description
1 polymer ?
#
loop_
_entity_poly.entity_id
_entity_poly.type
_entity_poly.pdbx_seq_one_letter_code
_entity_poly.pdbx_strand_id
1 'polypeptide(L)' 'MQNLKLRNLTAVLAFSVSFALPAAAQEPSGPILFTNVNVFDGVNADLIKNANVVVTGNKITSVSTEPLAVAAER' A
#
# COMPACT_ATOMS: atom_id res chain seq x y z
N MET A 1 -42.24 27.15 -0.71
CA MET A 1 -40.84 27.13 -0.24
C MET A 1 -40.88 26.76 1.24
N GLN A 2 -40.43 25.57 1.63
CA GLN A 2 -40.61 25.05 2.99
C GLN A 2 -39.65 25.74 3.98
N ASN A 3 -40.19 26.27 5.07
CA ASN A 3 -39.44 26.93 6.13
C ASN A 3 -38.67 25.90 6.96
N LEU A 4 -37.35 25.78 6.72
CA LEU A 4 -36.48 24.89 7.49
C LEU A 4 -36.32 25.45 8.90
N LYS A 5 -36.96 24.82 9.91
CA LYS A 5 -36.79 25.20 11.32
C LYS A 5 -35.34 24.97 11.75
N LEU A 6 -34.77 25.92 12.50
CA LEU A 6 -33.37 25.88 12.98
C LEU A 6 -33.00 24.56 13.69
N ARG A 7 -33.94 23.93 14.40
CA ARG A 7 -33.77 22.58 15.01
C ARG A 7 -33.59 21.45 13.99
N ASN A 8 -34.19 21.57 12.80
CA ASN A 8 -34.02 20.63 11.69
C ASN A 8 -32.72 20.90 10.94
N LEU A 9 -32.22 22.15 10.95
CA LEU A 9 -30.93 22.53 10.37
C LEU A 9 -29.76 21.92 11.17
N THR A 10 -29.87 21.84 12.50
CA THR A 10 -28.85 21.21 13.36
C THR A 10 -28.74 19.70 13.13
N ALA A 11 -29.86 19.02 12.92
CA ALA A 11 -29.89 17.58 12.66
C ALA A 11 -29.29 17.22 11.28
N VAL A 12 -29.49 18.07 10.27
CA VAL A 12 -28.91 17.87 8.92
C VAL A 12 -27.40 18.11 8.92
N LEU A 13 -26.92 19.13 9.63
CA LEU A 13 -25.48 19.44 9.72
C LEU A 13 -24.68 18.33 10.42
N ALA A 14 -25.29 17.69 11.44
CA ALA A 14 -24.67 16.57 12.15
C ALA A 14 -24.54 15.31 11.28
N PHE A 15 -25.40 15.12 10.28
CA PHE A 15 -25.37 13.94 9.41
C PHE A 15 -24.35 14.07 8.26
N SER A 16 -24.02 15.29 7.84
CA SER A 16 -23.07 15.54 6.74
C SER A 16 -21.58 15.37 7.11
N VAL A 17 -21.22 15.36 8.40
CA VAL A 17 -19.82 15.29 8.83
C VAL A 17 -19.30 13.84 8.95
N SER A 18 -20.19 12.84 8.89
CA SER A 18 -19.83 11.44 9.19
C SER A 18 -19.06 10.69 8.10
N PHE A 19 -18.87 11.27 6.91
CA PHE A 19 -18.25 10.58 5.76
C PHE A 19 -16.83 11.06 5.39
N ALA A 20 -16.27 12.03 6.11
CA ALA A 20 -14.92 12.53 5.87
C ALA A 20 -13.86 11.83 6.73
N LEU A 21 -13.96 10.50 6.89
CA LEU A 21 -12.86 9.74 7.47
C LEU A 21 -11.72 9.67 6.44
N PRO A 22 -10.47 10.03 6.80
CA PRO A 22 -9.35 9.80 5.91
C PRO A 22 -9.27 8.30 5.63
N ALA A 23 -9.29 7.93 4.36
CA ALA A 23 -8.92 6.59 3.95
C ALA A 23 -7.42 6.44 4.25
N ALA A 24 -7.08 5.87 5.41
CA ALA A 24 -5.73 5.44 5.69
C ALA A 24 -5.41 4.30 4.73
N ALA A 25 -4.77 4.63 3.61
CA ALA A 25 -4.07 3.63 2.82
C ALA A 25 -2.96 3.09 3.72
N GLN A 26 -3.20 1.91 4.29
CA GLN A 26 -2.22 1.22 5.11
C GLN A 26 -1.08 0.84 4.16
N GLU A 27 0.06 1.55 4.22
CA GLU A 27 1.26 1.01 3.60
C GLU A 27 1.48 -0.37 4.24
N PRO A 28 1.81 -1.40 3.43
CA PRO A 28 2.17 -2.70 3.98
C PRO A 28 3.29 -2.48 5.00
N SER A 29 2.97 -2.70 6.28
CA SER A 29 3.95 -2.67 7.35
C SER A 29 4.79 -3.94 7.21
N GLY A 30 5.98 -3.77 6.64
CA GLY A 30 6.99 -4.82 6.53
C GLY A 30 7.46 -5.11 5.09
N PRO A 31 8.53 -5.91 4.95
CA PRO A 31 9.09 -6.24 3.65
C PRO A 31 8.17 -7.15 2.82
N ILE A 32 8.08 -6.87 1.52
CA ILE A 32 7.40 -7.73 0.54
C ILE A 32 8.47 -8.57 -0.16
N LEU A 33 8.30 -9.89 -0.13
CA LEU A 33 9.15 -10.84 -0.86
C LEU A 33 8.42 -11.37 -2.10
N PHE A 34 8.93 -11.05 -3.27
CA PHE A 34 8.56 -11.72 -4.52
C PHE A 34 9.50 -12.91 -4.71
N THR A 35 8.95 -14.05 -5.13
CA THR A 35 9.74 -15.27 -5.38
C THR A 35 9.55 -15.75 -6.81
N ASN A 36 10.58 -16.40 -7.35
CA ASN A 36 10.56 -17.03 -8.68
C ASN A 36 10.15 -16.04 -9.81
N VAL A 37 10.75 -14.86 -9.82
CA VAL A 37 10.52 -13.84 -10.84
C VAL A 37 11.73 -13.71 -11.77
N ASN A 38 11.50 -13.24 -12.99
CA ASN A 38 12.59 -12.82 -13.88
C ASN A 38 12.79 -11.31 -13.75
N VAL A 39 14.04 -10.87 -13.65
CA VAL A 39 14.40 -9.46 -13.40
C VAL A 39 15.32 -8.96 -14.52
N PHE A 40 14.94 -7.84 -15.13
CA PHE A 40 15.80 -7.06 -16.01
C PHE A 40 16.21 -5.79 -15.27
N ASP A 41 17.51 -5.61 -15.03
CA ASP A 41 18.03 -4.55 -14.16
C ASP A 41 18.33 -3.23 -14.91
N GLY A 42 18.27 -3.24 -16.24
CA GLY A 42 18.56 -2.09 -17.08
C GLY A 42 20.04 -1.70 -17.16
N VAL A 43 20.94 -2.50 -16.56
CA VAL A 43 22.40 -2.31 -16.61
C VAL A 43 23.05 -3.42 -17.41
N ASN A 44 22.68 -4.67 -17.12
CA ASN A 44 23.13 -5.84 -17.84
C ASN A 44 22.14 -6.19 -18.95
N ALA A 45 22.65 -6.71 -20.07
CA ALA A 45 21.80 -7.14 -21.18
C ALA A 45 21.07 -8.46 -20.87
N ASP A 46 21.59 -9.24 -19.92
CA ASP A 46 21.07 -10.55 -19.56
C ASP A 46 19.89 -10.45 -18.58
N LEU A 47 18.91 -11.32 -18.76
CA LEU A 47 17.77 -11.45 -17.85
C LEU A 47 18.14 -12.36 -16.66
N ILE A 48 18.02 -11.86 -15.44
CA ILE A 48 18.21 -12.65 -14.22
C ILE A 48 16.97 -13.53 -14.05
N LYS A 49 17.12 -14.85 -14.11
CA LYS A 49 16.01 -15.81 -14.07
C LYS A 49 15.79 -16.38 -12.67
N ASN A 50 14.53 -16.65 -12.34
CA ASN A 50 14.11 -17.31 -11.10
C ASN A 50 14.70 -16.65 -9.83
N ALA A 51 14.75 -15.32 -9.82
CA ALA A 51 15.23 -14.54 -8.70
C ALA A 51 14.13 -14.30 -7.65
N ASN A 52 14.57 -13.89 -6.48
CA ASN A 52 13.79 -13.42 -5.36
C ASN A 52 14.07 -11.91 -5.17
N VAL A 53 13.04 -11.11 -4.91
CA VAL A 53 13.15 -9.65 -4.78
C VAL A 53 12.50 -9.20 -3.48
N VAL A 54 13.24 -8.47 -2.65
CA VAL A 54 12.73 -7.87 -1.41
C VAL A 54 12.50 -6.39 -1.62
N VAL A 55 11.29 -5.93 -1.30
CA VAL A 55 10.90 -4.52 -1.28
C VAL A 55 10.56 -4.12 0.14
N THR A 56 11.20 -3.08 0.67
CA THR A 56 10.90 -2.51 1.99
C THR A 56 10.44 -1.07 1.78
N GLY A 57 9.19 -0.79 2.17
CA GLY A 57 8.53 0.47 1.82
C GLY A 57 8.53 0.66 0.30
N ASN A 58 9.23 1.67 -0.19
CA ASN A 58 9.34 2.00 -1.61
C ASN A 58 10.70 1.65 -2.25
N LYS A 59 11.53 0.84 -1.59
CA LYS A 59 12.88 0.51 -2.07
C LYS A 59 13.07 -0.99 -2.27
N ILE A 60 13.71 -1.35 -3.38
CA ILE A 60 14.27 -2.69 -3.57
C ILE A 60 15.54 -2.78 -2.71
N THR A 61 15.55 -3.69 -1.75
CA THR A 61 16.66 -3.88 -0.80
C THR A 61 17.49 -5.11 -1.10
N SER A 62 16.95 -6.07 -1.84
CA SER A 62 17.69 -7.25 -2.30
C SER A 62 17.11 -7.85 -3.58
N VAL A 63 18.00 -8.34 -4.44
CA VAL A 63 17.70 -9.20 -5.59
C VAL A 63 18.70 -10.36 -5.53
N SER A 64 18.21 -11.59 -5.46
CA SER A 64 19.08 -12.78 -5.36
C SER A 64 18.47 -13.99 -6.04
N THR A 65 19.29 -14.85 -6.64
CA THR A 65 18.89 -16.20 -7.10
C THR A 65 18.95 -17.23 -5.98
N GLU A 66 19.50 -16.87 -4.82
CA GLU A 66 19.50 -17.70 -3.62
C GLU A 66 18.22 -17.47 -2.79
N PRO A 67 17.84 -18.42 -1.92
CA PRO A 67 16.71 -18.26 -1.02
C PRO A 67 16.83 -17.01 -0.12
N LEU A 68 15.75 -16.26 0.00
CA LEU A 68 15.65 -15.10 0.89
C LEU A 68 14.55 -15.33 1.93
N ALA A 69 14.82 -14.93 3.17
CA ALA A 69 13.82 -14.89 4.25
C ALA A 69 13.62 -13.44 4.68
N VAL A 70 12.36 -13.05 4.87
CA VAL A 70 12.00 -11.73 5.43
C VAL A 70 11.20 -11.94 6.71
N ALA A 71 11.47 -11.10 7.71
CA ALA A 71 10.63 -11.06 8.90
C ALA A 71 9.26 -10.50 8.49
N ALA A 72 8.22 -11.31 8.65
CA ALA A 72 6.85 -10.81 8.54
C ALA A 72 6.54 -9.97 9.78
N GLU A 73 6.30 -8.68 9.60
CA GLU A 73 5.70 -7.88 10.67
C GLU A 73 4.24 -8.36 10.82
N ARG A 74 3.90 -8.85 12.02
CA ARG A 74 2.56 -9.36 12.35
C ARG A 74 1.67 -8.26 12.88
#